data_AF-A0A7N0RA69-F1
#
_entry.id   AF-A0A7N0RA69-F1
#
_cell.length_a   1.000
_cell.length_b   1.000
_cell.length_c   1.000
_cell.angle_alpha   90.00
_cell.angle_beta   90.00
_cell.angle_gamma   90.00
#
_symmetry.space_group_name_H-M   'P 1'
#
loop_
_entity.id
_entity.type
_entity.pdbx_description
1 polymer ?
#
loop_
_entity_poly.entity_id
_entity_poly.type
_entity_poly.pdbx_seq_one_letter_code
_entity_poly.pdbx_strand_id
1 'polypeptide(L)'
;MIMGRVVQAFIILSTIFICGQATDSYMPDNIIIFPLFASDGPWMYFTNVTLGSPPQQLSLLVDTGSDLLWVNCPSETSSFQLRMSYYNLSESVTGSTAPCVNGTLPCDYSIYYSDGSATSGFFVRDVLHYHASLTNSSKTALSPNVIFG
;
A
#
# COMPACT_ATOMS: atom_id res chain seq x y z
N MET A 1 13.35 17.82 21.93
CA MET A 1 12.71 16.50 21.94
C MET A 1 12.05 16.33 20.58
N ILE A 2 12.74 15.73 19.62
CA ILE A 2 12.31 15.66 18.22
C ILE A 2 11.65 14.30 18.02
N MET A 3 10.34 14.32 17.79
CA MET A 3 9.48 13.15 17.61
C MET A 3 9.79 12.52 16.25
N GLY A 4 10.28 11.28 16.25
CA GLY A 4 10.43 10.48 15.03
C GLY A 4 9.06 10.24 14.41
N ARG A 5 8.85 10.73 13.20
CA ARG A 5 7.59 10.64 12.46
C ARG A 5 7.54 9.27 11.78
N VAL A 6 6.71 8.36 12.28
CA VAL A 6 6.40 7.09 11.60
C VAL A 6 5.35 7.40 10.53
N VAL A 7 5.46 6.81 9.35
CA VAL A 7 4.50 7.02 8.26
C VAL A 7 4.04 5.62 7.78
N GLN A 8 2.73 5.38 7.84
CA GLN A 8 2.01 4.09 7.80
C GLN A 8 1.24 3.87 6.48
N ALA A 9 1.33 2.72 5.81
CA ALA A 9 0.44 2.34 4.68
C ALA A 9 -0.15 0.92 4.91
N PHE A 10 -1.28 0.55 4.30
CA PHE A 10 -1.92 -0.76 4.49
C PHE A 10 -2.28 -1.50 3.20
N ILE A 11 -2.40 -2.82 3.32
CA ILE A 11 -3.11 -3.72 2.39
C ILE A 11 -4.48 -4.00 3.03
N ILE A 12 -5.55 -3.63 2.35
CA ILE A 12 -6.93 -3.84 2.83
C ILE A 12 -7.19 -5.35 3.06
N LEU A 13 -7.40 -5.74 4.31
CA LEU A 13 -8.28 -6.85 4.68
C LEU A 13 -9.45 -6.23 5.45
N SER A 14 -10.57 -6.03 4.76
CA SER A 14 -11.81 -5.60 5.38
C SER A 14 -12.19 -6.55 6.52
N THR A 15 -12.31 -6.00 7.72
CA THR A 15 -13.09 -6.49 8.87
C THR A 15 -13.47 -7.99 8.87
N ILE A 16 -12.75 -8.80 9.64
CA ILE A 16 -13.30 -9.94 10.39
C ILE A 16 -12.54 -10.00 11.73
N PHE A 17 -13.20 -9.55 12.82
CA PHE A 17 -12.93 -10.09 14.14
C PHE A 17 -13.81 -11.33 14.29
N ILE A 18 -13.24 -12.52 14.12
CA ILE A 18 -13.84 -13.75 14.65
C ILE A 18 -12.97 -14.14 15.85
N CYS A 19 -13.44 -13.86 17.06
CA CYS A 19 -13.03 -14.68 18.19
C CYS A 19 -13.78 -16.00 18.07
N GLY A 20 -13.12 -17.02 17.52
CA GLY A 20 -13.68 -18.35 17.30
C GLY A 20 -12.57 -19.31 16.87
N GLN A 21 -12.66 -20.57 17.31
CA GLN A 21 -11.80 -21.63 16.77
C GLN A 21 -12.14 -21.82 15.30
N ALA A 22 -11.16 -21.70 14.42
CA ALA A 22 -11.30 -22.12 13.03
C ALA A 22 -11.48 -23.65 12.98
N THR A 23 -12.72 -24.11 12.84
CA THR A 23 -13.05 -25.52 12.57
C THR A 23 -13.59 -25.64 11.14
N ASP A 24 -12.76 -25.31 10.15
CA ASP A 24 -12.84 -25.92 8.82
C ASP A 24 -11.61 -25.57 7.98
N SER A 25 -11.09 -26.54 7.22
CA SER A 25 -9.91 -26.39 6.34
C SER A 25 -10.24 -25.69 5.01
N TYR A 26 -11.27 -24.85 4.97
CA TYR A 26 -11.72 -24.17 3.76
C TYR A 26 -10.82 -22.96 3.48
N MET A 27 -9.75 -23.18 2.73
CA MET A 27 -8.99 -22.11 2.10
C MET A 27 -9.74 -21.64 0.85
N PRO A 28 -10.06 -20.35 0.71
CA PRO A 28 -10.74 -19.85 -0.48
C PRO A 28 -9.88 -20.02 -1.73
N ASP A 29 -10.51 -20.32 -2.87
CA ASP A 29 -9.85 -20.28 -4.17
C ASP A 29 -9.48 -18.82 -4.49
N ASN A 30 -8.23 -18.59 -4.95
CA ASN A 30 -7.58 -17.28 -5.22
C ASN A 30 -7.03 -16.56 -3.98
N ILE A 31 -5.85 -17.00 -3.51
CA ILE A 31 -5.13 -16.33 -2.42
C ILE A 31 -4.01 -15.47 -3.01
N ILE A 32 -3.99 -14.20 -2.63
CA ILE A 32 -2.87 -13.30 -2.91
C ILE A 32 -1.93 -13.35 -1.71
N ILE A 33 -0.66 -13.68 -1.95
CA ILE A 33 0.34 -13.83 -0.88
C ILE A 33 1.33 -12.67 -0.97
N PHE A 34 1.39 -11.88 0.09
CA PHE A 34 2.37 -10.82 0.29
C PHE A 34 3.30 -11.23 1.44
N PRO A 35 4.57 -11.59 1.16
CA PRO A 35 5.54 -11.90 2.19
C PRO A 35 5.75 -10.70 3.13
N LEU A 36 5.84 -10.97 4.43
CA LEU A 36 6.11 -9.97 5.45
C LEU A 36 7.55 -10.05 5.94
N PHE A 37 8.15 -8.89 6.15
CA PHE A 37 9.48 -8.74 6.72
C PHE A 37 9.39 -7.84 7.95
N ALA A 38 10.00 -8.25 9.05
CA ALA A 38 10.06 -7.44 10.26
C ALA A 38 11.28 -6.52 10.21
N SER A 39 11.14 -5.30 10.74
CA SER A 39 12.31 -4.43 10.97
C SER A 39 13.04 -4.82 12.24
N ASP A 40 14.35 -4.55 12.31
CA ASP A 40 15.16 -4.72 13.52
C ASP A 40 14.83 -3.70 14.64
N GLY A 41 13.86 -2.80 14.41
CA GLY A 41 13.41 -1.73 15.31
C GLY A 41 11.98 -1.95 15.86
N PRO A 42 11.22 -0.89 16.20
CA PRO A 42 9.86 -1.04 16.74
C PRO A 42 9.02 -1.94 15.84
N TRP A 43 8.14 -2.75 16.44
CA TRP A 43 7.37 -3.88 15.88
C TRP A 43 6.60 -3.58 14.58
N MET A 44 7.32 -3.29 13.51
CA MET A 44 6.82 -2.86 12.21
C MET A 44 7.05 -3.99 11.22
N TYR A 45 5.99 -4.31 10.48
CA TYR A 45 6.01 -5.28 9.40
C TYR A 45 5.92 -4.54 8.08
N PHE A 46 6.71 -5.01 7.12
CA PHE A 46 6.79 -4.46 5.78
C PHE A 46 6.47 -5.53 4.75
N THR A 47 5.98 -5.09 3.60
CA THR A 47 5.80 -5.95 2.44
C THR A 47 6.20 -5.23 1.17
N ASN A 48 6.62 -6.00 0.17
CA ASN A 48 6.99 -5.46 -1.13
C ASN A 48 5.78 -5.47 -2.05
N VAL A 49 5.50 -4.31 -2.62
CA VAL A 49 4.45 -4.08 -3.60
C VAL A 49 5.09 -3.54 -4.88
N THR A 50 4.54 -3.88 -6.03
CA THR A 50 5.04 -3.37 -7.31
C THR A 50 3.92 -2.61 -8.02
N LEU A 51 4.16 -1.35 -8.37
CA LEU A 51 3.20 -0.46 -9.01
C LEU A 51 3.70 0.01 -10.39
N GLY A 52 2.77 0.26 -11.32
CA GLY A 52 3.03 0.96 -12.57
C GLY A 52 3.66 0.17 -13.70
N SER A 53 3.94 0.88 -14.79
CA SER A 53 4.52 0.32 -16.01
C SER A 53 5.52 1.31 -16.62
N PRO A 54 6.83 1.02 -16.68
CA PRO A 54 7.49 -0.16 -16.15
C PRO A 54 7.29 -0.34 -14.63
N PRO A 55 7.34 -1.58 -14.11
CA PRO A 55 7.04 -1.86 -12.71
C PRO A 55 8.07 -1.24 -11.74
N GLN A 56 7.58 -0.50 -10.73
CA GLN A 56 8.35 0.14 -9.68
C GLN A 56 8.14 -0.62 -8.35
N GLN A 57 9.21 -1.16 -7.75
CA GLN A 57 9.13 -1.94 -6.52
C GLN A 57 9.23 -1.05 -5.27
N LEU A 58 8.26 -1.19 -4.37
CA LEU A 58 8.09 -0.39 -3.18
C LEU A 58 8.04 -1.26 -1.93
N SER A 59 8.78 -0.88 -0.90
CA SER A 59 8.63 -1.46 0.44
C SER A 59 7.66 -0.60 1.24
N LEU A 60 6.51 -1.17 1.58
CA LEU A 60 5.44 -0.50 2.30
C LEU A 60 5.32 -1.08 3.71
N LEU A 61 5.06 -0.21 4.68
CA LEU A 61 4.63 -0.63 6.01
C LEU A 61 3.27 -1.36 5.90
N VAL A 62 2.93 -2.18 6.88
CA VAL A 62 1.61 -2.81 7.04
C VAL A 62 0.89 -2.21 8.26
N ASP A 63 -0.06 -1.31 8.00
CA ASP A 63 -0.87 -0.59 8.98
C ASP A 63 -2.35 -1.02 9.11
N THR A 64 -2.68 -1.93 10.01
CA THR A 64 -4.09 -2.33 10.24
C THR A 64 -4.98 -1.22 10.80
N GLY A 65 -4.42 -0.07 11.18
CA GLY A 65 -5.11 1.03 11.83
C GLY A 65 -5.66 2.11 10.89
N SER A 66 -5.45 2.01 9.57
CA SER A 66 -5.96 2.98 8.58
C SER A 66 -6.58 2.31 7.35
N ASP A 67 -7.29 3.12 6.55
CA ASP A 67 -8.02 2.70 5.34
C ASP A 67 -7.40 3.22 4.03
N LEU A 68 -6.34 4.04 4.12
CA LEU A 68 -5.64 4.60 2.97
C LEU A 68 -4.32 3.89 2.68
N LEU A 69 -4.19 3.34 1.47
CA LEU A 69 -2.89 3.04 0.87
C LEU A 69 -2.31 4.34 0.31
N TRP A 70 -1.14 4.74 0.80
CA TRP A 70 -0.38 5.83 0.20
C TRP A 70 1.11 5.47 0.11
N VAL A 71 1.82 6.11 -0.82
CA VAL A 71 3.23 5.87 -1.10
C VAL A 71 4.01 7.18 -1.07
N ASN A 72 5.31 7.11 -0.81
CA ASN A 72 6.15 8.30 -0.92
C ASN A 72 6.33 8.66 -2.40
N CYS A 73 6.17 9.92 -2.74
CA CYS A 73 6.57 10.47 -4.03
C CYS A 73 7.95 11.14 -3.90
N PRO A 74 8.77 11.19 -4.98
CA PRO A 74 9.99 11.99 -4.98
C PRO A 74 9.67 13.44 -4.58
N SER A 75 10.21 13.90 -3.46
CA SER A 75 10.20 15.32 -3.09
C SER A 75 11.59 15.72 -2.62
N GLU A 76 12.00 16.94 -2.96
CA GLU A 76 13.30 17.48 -2.54
C GLU A 76 13.39 17.75 -1.02
N THR A 77 12.29 17.59 -0.27
CA THR A 77 12.16 18.06 1.12
C THR A 77 11.92 16.97 2.16
N SER A 78 11.96 15.68 1.80
CA SER A 78 11.74 14.60 2.79
C SER A 78 12.99 14.37 3.66
N SER A 79 13.03 14.99 4.84
CA SER A 79 14.14 14.92 5.80
C SER A 79 14.15 13.62 6.63
N PHE A 80 13.54 12.54 6.14
CA PHE A 80 13.37 11.31 6.92
C PHE A 80 14.26 10.18 6.38
N GLN A 81 15.11 9.65 7.27
CA GLN A 81 16.21 8.73 6.96
C GLN A 81 15.81 7.25 6.82
N LEU A 82 14.52 6.92 6.87
CA LEU A 82 14.10 5.61 6.37
C LEU A 82 14.26 5.64 4.85
N ARG A 83 15.16 4.81 4.32
CA ARG A 83 15.33 4.55 2.88
C ARG A 83 14.07 3.90 2.31
N MET A 84 12.95 4.61 2.32
CA MET A 84 11.70 4.16 1.74
C MET A 84 11.79 4.31 0.23
N SER A 85 11.32 3.30 -0.48
CA SER A 85 11.11 3.40 -1.93
C SER A 85 10.06 4.48 -2.22
N TYR A 86 10.21 5.15 -3.36
CA TYR A 86 9.27 6.13 -3.85
C TYR A 86 8.61 5.66 -5.14
N TYR A 87 7.36 6.05 -5.34
CA TYR A 87 6.65 5.88 -6.59
C TYR A 87 6.77 7.16 -7.41
N ASN A 88 7.28 7.06 -8.63
CA ASN A 88 7.37 8.17 -9.57
C ASN A 88 6.26 8.06 -10.63
N LEU A 89 5.23 8.91 -10.51
CA LEU A 89 4.13 8.97 -11.46
C LEU A 89 4.61 9.27 -12.89
N SER A 90 5.63 10.12 -13.05
CA SER A 90 6.17 10.50 -14.36
C SER A 90 6.91 9.36 -15.06
N GLU A 91 7.28 8.30 -14.32
CA GLU A 91 7.95 7.11 -14.85
C GLU A 91 6.98 5.95 -15.10
N SER A 92 5.68 6.12 -14.85
CA SER A 92 4.66 5.11 -15.14
C SER A 92 3.78 5.54 -16.31
N VAL A 93 3.79 4.78 -17.41
CA VAL A 93 2.93 5.03 -18.59
C VAL A 93 1.47 4.64 -18.35
N THR A 94 1.19 3.85 -17.30
CA THR A 94 -0.16 3.46 -16.89
C THR A 94 -0.70 4.31 -15.75
N GLY A 95 0.16 5.10 -15.12
CA GLY A 95 -0.19 5.98 -14.01
C GLY A 95 -0.96 7.20 -14.45
N SER A 96 -1.98 7.58 -13.68
CA SER A 96 -2.74 8.82 -13.89
C SER A 96 -3.27 9.36 -12.57
N THR A 97 -3.57 10.65 -12.50
CA THR A 97 -4.26 11.22 -11.34
C THR A 97 -5.69 10.69 -11.27
N ALA A 98 -6.12 10.29 -10.07
CA ALA A 98 -7.47 9.79 -9.86
C ALA A 98 -8.42 10.97 -9.57
N PRO A 99 -9.62 11.00 -10.20
CA PRO A 99 -10.60 12.04 -9.96
C PRO A 99 -11.32 11.83 -8.63
N CYS A 100 -11.78 12.91 -8.02
CA CYS A 100 -12.75 12.85 -6.93
C CYS A 100 -14.11 12.35 -7.45
N VAL A 101 -15.02 11.99 -6.54
CA VAL A 101 -16.39 11.57 -6.87
C VAL A 101 -17.12 12.62 -7.74
N ASN A 102 -16.80 13.90 -7.57
CA ASN A 102 -17.36 15.01 -8.33
C ASN A 102 -16.61 15.30 -9.66
N GLY A 103 -15.61 14.50 -10.02
CA GLY A 103 -14.80 14.69 -11.23
C GLY A 103 -13.65 15.69 -11.11
N THR A 104 -13.45 16.32 -9.95
CA THR A 104 -12.33 17.26 -9.74
C THR A 104 -10.98 16.54 -9.78
N LEU A 105 -9.98 17.16 -10.40
CA LEU A 105 -8.63 16.63 -10.57
C LEU A 105 -7.58 17.72 -10.26
N PRO A 106 -6.52 17.43 -9.49
CA PRO A 106 -6.32 16.18 -8.73
C PRO A 106 -7.28 16.05 -7.55
N CYS A 107 -7.48 14.81 -7.07
CA CYS A 107 -8.26 14.58 -5.86
C CYS A 107 -7.35 14.55 -4.64
N ASP A 108 -7.36 15.62 -3.85
CA ASP A 108 -6.48 15.75 -2.70
C ASP A 108 -6.95 14.93 -1.50
N TYR A 109 -6.01 14.46 -0.68
CA TYR A 109 -6.27 13.83 0.59
C TYR A 109 -5.39 14.42 1.70
N SER A 110 -5.85 14.30 2.93
CA SER A 110 -5.06 14.56 4.13
C SER A 110 -5.49 13.62 5.24
N ILE A 111 -4.52 12.93 5.85
CA ILE A 111 -4.74 12.01 6.97
C ILE A 111 -3.88 12.44 8.15
N TYR A 112 -4.47 12.36 9.34
CA TYR A 112 -3.81 12.56 10.62
C TYR A 112 -3.90 11.26 11.41
N TYR A 113 -2.75 10.79 11.91
CA TYR A 113 -2.66 9.59 12.71
C TYR A 113 -2.70 9.92 14.21
N SER A 114 -3.02 8.93 15.03
CA SER A 114 -3.13 9.07 16.49
C SER A 114 -1.82 9.43 17.19
N ASP A 115 -0.68 9.13 16.56
CA ASP A 115 0.66 9.51 17.02
C ASP A 115 1.01 10.98 16.70
N GLY A 116 0.10 11.73 16.07
CA GLY A 116 0.28 13.11 15.66
C GLY A 116 1.02 13.27 14.34
N SER A 117 1.38 12.18 13.65
CA SER A 117 1.90 12.24 12.29
C SER A 117 0.77 12.55 11.29
N ALA A 118 1.15 13.00 10.09
CA ALA A 118 0.20 13.30 9.04
C ALA A 118 0.81 13.08 7.66
N THR A 119 -0.04 12.75 6.70
CA THR A 119 0.29 12.68 5.28
C THR A 119 -0.74 13.48 4.48
N SER A 120 -0.31 14.04 3.35
CA SER A 120 -1.16 14.78 2.44
C SER A 120 -0.61 14.70 1.03
N GLY A 121 -1.49 14.60 0.05
CA GLY A 121 -1.13 14.47 -1.35
C GLY A 121 -2.37 14.42 -2.22
N PHE A 122 -2.28 13.73 -3.34
CA PHE A 122 -3.40 13.49 -4.23
C PHE A 122 -3.48 12.04 -4.65
N PHE A 123 -4.69 11.58 -4.95
CA PHE A 123 -4.90 10.21 -5.40
C PHE A 123 -4.34 9.99 -6.80
N VAL A 124 -3.67 8.85 -6.96
CA VAL A 124 -3.16 8.29 -8.20
C VAL A 124 -3.88 6.97 -8.45
N ARG A 125 -4.16 6.70 -9.73
CA ARG A 125 -4.56 5.38 -10.21
C ARG A 125 -3.42 4.78 -11.00
N ASP A 126 -3.04 3.55 -10.67
CA ASP A 126 -2.08 2.78 -11.47
C ASP A 126 -2.26 1.27 -11.28
N VAL A 127 -1.50 0.48 -12.04
CA VAL A 127 -1.49 -0.97 -12.03
C VAL A 127 -0.74 -1.50 -10.81
N LEU A 128 -1.40 -2.36 -10.03
CA LEU A 128 -0.78 -3.16 -8.98
C LEU A 128 -0.39 -4.54 -9.53
N HIS A 129 0.87 -4.94 -9.39
CA HIS A 129 1.30 -6.29 -9.77
C HIS A 129 1.34 -7.21 -8.55
N TYR A 130 0.59 -8.32 -8.59
CA TYR A 130 0.65 -9.34 -7.55
C TYR A 130 0.57 -10.76 -8.09
N HIS A 131 1.00 -11.71 -7.25
CA HIS A 131 0.94 -13.13 -7.54
C HIS A 131 -0.24 -13.77 -6.80
N ALA A 132 -1.23 -14.23 -7.56
CA ALA A 132 -2.29 -15.09 -7.04
C ALA A 132 -1.86 -16.56 -7.12
N SER A 133 -1.98 -17.29 -6.01
CA SER A 133 -1.82 -18.74 -5.98
C SER A 133 -3.19 -19.39 -6.08
N LEU A 134 -3.40 -20.14 -7.17
CA LEU A 134 -4.55 -20.99 -7.40
C LEU A 134 -4.20 -22.41 -6.98
N THR A 135 -4.99 -23.02 -6.11
CA THR A 135 -4.74 -24.33 -5.49
C THR A 135 -4.71 -25.51 -6.46
N ASN A 136 -4.86 -25.34 -7.77
CA ASN A 136 -4.80 -26.44 -8.75
C ASN A 136 -4.12 -26.15 -10.10
N SER A 137 -3.47 -25.01 -10.31
CA SER A 137 -2.66 -24.74 -11.52
C SER A 137 -1.80 -23.49 -11.30
N SER A 138 -0.52 -23.54 -11.68
CA SER A 138 0.36 -22.39 -11.52
C SER A 138 -0.01 -21.25 -12.50
N LYS A 139 -0.03 -20.03 -11.96
CA LYS A 139 0.10 -18.70 -12.58
C LYS A 139 -1.13 -18.05 -13.26
N THR A 140 -1.50 -16.89 -12.73
CA THR A 140 -1.71 -15.64 -13.50
C THR A 140 -1.34 -14.46 -12.59
N ALA A 141 -0.41 -13.59 -13.02
CA ALA A 141 -0.19 -12.30 -12.36
C ALA A 141 -1.40 -11.43 -12.72
N LEU A 142 -2.17 -11.02 -11.71
CA LEU A 142 -3.30 -10.11 -11.92
C LEU A 142 -2.78 -8.68 -11.73
N SER A 143 -3.26 -7.80 -12.60
CA SER A 143 -2.82 -6.41 -12.70
C SER A 143 -4.00 -5.44 -12.63
N PRO A 144 -4.78 -5.39 -11.52
CA PRO A 144 -5.87 -4.44 -11.41
C PRO A 144 -5.35 -3.02 -11.23
N ASN A 145 -6.15 -2.06 -11.69
CA ASN A 145 -5.94 -0.65 -11.35
C ASN A 145 -6.32 -0.44 -9.88
N VAL A 146 -5.37 0.02 -9.07
CA VAL A 146 -5.56 0.44 -7.69
C VAL A 146 -5.54 1.96 -7.61
N ILE A 147 -6.26 2.53 -6.66
CA ILE A 147 -6.19 3.95 -6.33
C ILE A 147 -5.45 4.08 -4.99
N PHE A 148 -4.45 4.94 -4.93
CA PHE A 148 -3.61 5.17 -3.76
C PHE A 148 -3.20 6.64 -3.67
N GLY A 149 -2.81 7.08 -2.47
CA GLY A 149 -2.30 8.43 -2.21
C GLY A 149 -0.79 8.58 -2.33
#